data_AF-A0A7C7RZC4-F1
#
_entry.id   AF-A0A7C7RZC4-F1
#
_cell.length_a   1.000
_cell.length_b   1.000
_cell.length_c   1.000
_cell.angle_alpha   90.00
_cell.angle_beta   90.00
_cell.angle_gamma   90.00
#
_symmetry.space_group_name_H-M   'P 1'
#
loop_
_entity.id
_entity.type
_entity.pdbx_description
1 polymer ?
#
loop_
_entity_poly.entity_id
_entity_poly.type
_entity_poly.pdbx_seq_one_letter_code
_entity_poly.pdbx_strand_id
1 'polypeptide(L)'
;MMKAKIVATIGPASSDPATLHSLIQAGMCVARINFSYGTQEQHAATIAAVRDAANATGQPVAILQDLQGPKIRTGEIEGGQINLQAGDRFTLTSEPVLGDSQRVSVDYPHLEDAVTPGGRILLDDGK
;
A
#
# COMPACT_ATOMS: atom_id res chain seq x y z
N MET A 1 -29.17 16.12 2.34
CA MET A 1 -28.59 14.77 2.46
C MET A 1 -27.41 14.67 1.48
N MET A 2 -26.21 14.29 1.93
CA MET A 2 -25.02 14.22 1.07
C MET A 2 -25.18 13.06 0.06
N LYS A 3 -25.13 13.38 -1.24
CA LYS A 3 -25.32 12.39 -2.32
C LYS A 3 -24.06 11.56 -2.58
N ALA A 4 -22.89 12.21 -2.60
CA ALA A 4 -21.60 11.54 -2.66
C ALA A 4 -21.20 11.05 -1.26
N LYS A 5 -20.54 9.89 -1.19
CA LYS A 5 -20.05 9.28 0.05
C LYS A 5 -18.54 9.48 0.15
N ILE A 6 -18.05 9.67 1.38
CA ILE A 6 -16.63 9.90 1.65
C ILE A 6 -15.99 8.58 2.09
N VAL A 7 -14.95 8.16 1.36
CA VAL A 7 -14.07 7.05 1.73
C VAL A 7 -12.76 7.64 2.22
N ALA A 8 -12.31 7.24 3.41
CA ALA A 8 -11.03 7.68 3.95
C ALA A 8 -10.14 6.47 4.28
N THR A 9 -8.89 6.50 3.84
CA THR A 9 -7.88 5.50 4.22
C THR A 9 -7.45 5.73 5.66
N ILE A 10 -7.55 4.72 6.51
CA ILE A 10 -7.09 4.79 7.90
C ILE A 10 -5.65 4.32 7.99
N GLY A 11 -4.80 5.11 8.62
CA GLY A 11 -3.39 4.80 8.86
C GLY A 11 -2.87 5.47 10.12
N PRO A 12 -1.53 5.52 10.32
CA PRO A 12 -0.92 6.03 11.56
C PRO A 12 -1.33 7.46 11.94
N ALA A 13 -1.63 8.32 10.95
CA ALA A 13 -2.06 9.70 11.16
C ALA A 13 -3.55 9.84 11.55
N SER A 14 -4.31 8.75 11.55
CA SER A 14 -5.77 8.80 11.69
C SER A 14 -6.37 7.61 12.44
N SER A 15 -5.55 6.81 13.13
CA SER A 15 -5.98 5.62 13.85
C SER A 15 -6.30 5.88 15.33
N ASP A 16 -5.99 7.07 15.85
CA ASP A 16 -6.35 7.42 17.22
C ASP A 16 -7.86 7.72 17.36
N PRO A 17 -8.46 7.47 18.53
CA PRO A 17 -9.90 7.65 18.73
C PRO A 17 -10.38 9.07 18.42
N ALA A 18 -9.67 10.13 18.85
CA ALA A 18 -10.13 11.50 18.68
C ALA A 18 -10.21 11.90 17.20
N THR A 19 -9.22 11.47 16.41
CA THR A 19 -9.23 11.68 14.96
C THR A 19 -10.33 10.88 14.28
N LEU A 20 -10.54 9.60 14.63
CA LEU A 20 -11.63 8.80 14.06
C LEU A 20 -13.00 9.42 14.33
N HIS A 21 -13.25 9.87 15.56
CA HIS A 21 -14.46 10.60 15.92
C HIS A 21 -14.66 11.85 15.04
N SER A 22 -13.60 12.65 14.90
CA SER A 22 -13.62 13.88 14.10
C SER A 22 -13.89 13.60 12.62
N LEU A 23 -13.29 12.55 12.06
CA LEU A 23 -13.51 12.12 10.68
C LEU A 23 -14.95 11.68 10.43
N ILE A 24 -15.54 10.92 11.35
CA ILE A 24 -16.93 10.48 11.27
C ILE A 24 -17.86 11.69 11.33
N GLN A 25 -17.67 12.58 12.31
CA GLN A 25 -18.46 13.82 12.42
C GLN A 25 -18.32 14.73 11.19
N ALA A 26 -17.15 14.74 10.54
CA ALA A 26 -16.89 15.46 9.30
C ALA A 26 -17.53 14.80 8.05
N GLY A 27 -18.11 13.59 8.19
CA GLY A 27 -18.89 12.92 7.14
C GLY A 27 -18.25 11.69 6.52
N MET A 28 -17.20 11.12 7.12
CA MET A 28 -16.63 9.85 6.66
C MET A 28 -17.70 8.74 6.67
N CYS A 29 -17.93 8.13 5.52
CA CYS A 29 -18.93 7.06 5.34
C CYS A 29 -18.29 5.66 5.30
N VAL A 30 -17.03 5.58 4.85
CA VAL A 30 -16.31 4.32 4.69
C VAL A 30 -14.88 4.48 5.18
N ALA A 31 -14.46 3.60 6.09
CA ALA A 31 -13.07 3.44 6.49
C ALA A 31 -12.40 2.41 5.56
N ARG A 32 -11.44 2.85 4.75
CA ARG A 32 -10.60 1.99 3.91
C ARG A 32 -9.38 1.54 4.72
N ILE A 33 -9.15 0.22 4.77
CA ILE A 33 -7.99 -0.39 5.40
C ILE A 33 -7.14 -1.02 4.29
N ASN A 34 -5.96 -0.46 4.06
CA ASN A 34 -5.07 -0.90 2.99
C ASN A 34 -4.19 -2.07 3.46
N PHE A 35 -4.44 -3.26 2.93
CA PHE A 35 -3.69 -4.49 3.26
C PHE A 35 -2.36 -4.60 2.50
N SER A 36 -1.98 -3.59 1.72
CA SER A 36 -0.63 -3.53 1.14
C SER A 36 0.46 -3.33 2.21
N TYR A 37 0.08 -2.90 3.41
CA TYR A 37 0.97 -2.60 4.54
C TYR A 37 0.32 -3.03 5.85
N GLY A 38 1.14 -3.30 6.87
CA GLY A 38 0.69 -3.63 8.21
C GLY A 38 0.39 -5.11 8.43
N THR A 39 0.11 -5.48 9.69
CA THR A 39 -0.19 -6.84 10.10
C THR A 39 -1.69 -7.05 10.36
N GLN A 40 -2.12 -8.31 10.43
CA GLN A 40 -3.51 -8.64 10.75
C GLN A 40 -3.95 -8.06 12.10
N GLU A 41 -3.05 -8.06 13.10
CA GLU A 41 -3.29 -7.52 14.43
C GLU A 41 -3.50 -6.00 14.38
N GLN A 42 -2.68 -5.29 13.61
CA GLN A 42 -2.82 -3.84 13.41
C GLN A 42 -4.14 -3.51 12.70
N HIS A 43 -4.52 -4.30 11.70
CA HIS A 43 -5.81 -4.14 11.01
C HIS A 43 -6.98 -4.42 11.96
N ALA A 44 -6.91 -5.47 12.78
CA ALA A 44 -7.94 -5.79 13.77
C ALA A 44 -8.13 -4.66 14.79
N ALA A 45 -7.03 -4.11 15.32
CA ALA A 45 -7.07 -2.95 16.22
C ALA A 45 -7.71 -1.72 15.55
N THR A 46 -7.37 -1.46 14.29
CA THR A 46 -7.96 -0.37 13.50
C THR A 46 -9.47 -0.56 13.31
N ILE A 47 -9.90 -1.78 12.98
CA ILE A 47 -11.31 -2.14 12.83
C ILE A 47 -12.08 -1.91 14.12
N ALA A 48 -11.53 -2.34 15.25
CA ALA A 48 -12.13 -2.16 16.57
C ALA A 48 -12.32 -0.67 16.88
N ALA A 49 -11.27 0.14 16.69
CA ALA A 49 -11.32 1.59 16.93
C ALA A 49 -12.37 2.30 16.04
N VAL A 50 -12.48 1.92 14.75
CA VAL A 50 -13.51 2.45 13.84
C VAL A 50 -14.91 2.09 14.32
N ARG A 51 -15.11 0.86 14.82
CA ARG A 51 -16.41 0.41 15.34
C ARG A 51 -16.80 1.16 16.61
N ASP A 52 -15.86 1.36 17.52
CA ASP A 52 -16.09 2.12 18.75
C ASP A 52 -16.46 3.57 18.44
N ALA A 53 -15.73 4.23 17.53
CA ALA A 53 -16.02 5.59 17.11
C ALA A 53 -17.38 5.72 16.39
N ALA A 54 -17.74 4.75 15.55
CA ALA A 54 -19.05 4.70 14.88
C ALA A 54 -20.19 4.54 15.90
N ASN A 55 -20.03 3.66 16.89
CA ASN A 55 -21.01 3.45 17.96
C ASN A 55 -21.18 4.73 18.81
N ALA A 56 -20.08 5.37 19.18
CA ALA A 56 -20.11 6.55 20.04
C ALA A 56 -20.66 7.81 19.33
N THR A 57 -20.56 7.89 18.00
CA THR A 57 -21.16 8.97 17.19
C THR A 57 -22.58 8.65 16.72
N GLY A 58 -23.03 7.40 16.81
CA GLY A 58 -24.31 6.94 16.30
C GLY A 58 -24.41 6.98 14.76
N GLN A 59 -23.27 7.03 14.06
CA GLN A 59 -23.23 7.12 12.60
C GLN A 59 -22.79 5.79 11.97
N PRO A 60 -23.49 5.30 10.93
CA PRO A 60 -23.08 4.08 10.24
C PRO A 60 -21.82 4.32 9.40
N VAL A 61 -20.78 3.52 9.64
CA VAL A 61 -19.52 3.54 8.89
C VAL A 61 -19.23 2.16 8.33
N ALA A 62 -19.12 2.05 7.01
CA ALA A 62 -18.70 0.80 6.36
C ALA A 62 -17.18 0.61 6.51
N ILE A 63 -16.73 -0.64 6.54
CA ILE A 63 -15.31 -0.99 6.49
C ILE A 63 -15.03 -1.60 5.13
N LEU A 64 -14.06 -1.03 4.42
CA LEU A 64 -13.58 -1.52 3.14
C LEU A 64 -12.19 -2.10 3.33
N GLN A 65 -12.08 -3.41 3.15
CA GLN A 65 -10.81 -4.11 3.07
C GLN A 65 -10.27 -3.97 1.64
N ASP A 66 -9.12 -3.30 1.50
CA ASP A 66 -8.46 -3.11 0.22
C ASP A 66 -7.29 -4.07 0.08
N LEU A 67 -7.43 -5.07 -0.80
CA LEU A 67 -6.43 -6.10 -1.02
C LEU A 67 -5.30 -5.57 -1.89
N GLN A 68 -4.06 -5.98 -1.59
CA GLN A 68 -2.88 -5.58 -2.35
C GLN A 68 -2.98 -5.97 -3.84
N GLY A 69 -3.61 -7.11 -4.14
CA GLY A 69 -3.65 -7.69 -5.48
C GLY A 69 -2.29 -8.23 -5.94
N PRO A 70 -2.21 -8.79 -7.16
CA PRO A 70 -0.95 -9.25 -7.73
C PRO A 70 -0.11 -8.02 -8.15
N LYS A 71 0.78 -7.57 -7.27
CA LYS A 71 1.76 -6.50 -7.57
C LYS A 71 3.17 -7.11 -7.59
N ILE A 72 3.88 -6.89 -8.69
CA ILE A 72 5.30 -7.24 -8.81
C ILE A 72 6.10 -6.20 -8.02
N ARG A 73 6.97 -6.65 -7.12
CA ARG A 73 7.83 -5.84 -6.27
C ARG A 73 9.28 -6.24 -6.44
N THR A 74 10.16 -5.26 -6.24
CA THR A 74 11.58 -5.52 -6.05
C THR A 74 11.83 -6.07 -4.65
N GLY A 75 12.88 -6.87 -4.50
CA GLY A 75 13.39 -7.27 -3.19
C GLY A 75 14.08 -6.13 -2.45
N GLU A 76 14.75 -6.49 -1.36
CA GLU A 76 15.48 -5.54 -0.51
C GLU A 76 16.69 -4.96 -1.26
N ILE A 77 17.03 -3.71 -0.93
CA ILE A 77 18.12 -2.96 -1.52
C ILE A 77 19.12 -2.60 -0.41
N GLU A 78 20.40 -2.81 -0.66
CA GLU A 78 21.47 -2.42 0.24
C GLU A 78 21.42 -0.91 0.51
N GLY A 79 21.42 -0.53 1.79
CA GLY A 79 21.26 0.87 2.19
C GLY A 79 19.84 1.45 2.01
N GLY A 80 18.85 0.61 1.63
CA GLY A 80 17.43 0.95 1.54
C GLY A 80 17.02 1.75 0.29
N GLN A 81 17.98 2.29 -0.46
CA GLN A 81 17.74 3.01 -1.71
C GLN A 81 18.96 2.98 -2.61
N ILE A 82 18.73 3.03 -3.92
CA ILE A 82 19.76 3.22 -4.95
C ILE A 82 19.33 4.35 -5.88
N ASN A 83 20.31 5.03 -6.47
CA ASN A 83 20.06 6.05 -7.48
C ASN A 83 20.60 5.55 -8.82
N LEU A 84 19.72 5.44 -9.82
CA LEU A 84 20.09 5.02 -11.18
C LEU A 84 20.18 6.26 -12.08
N GLN A 85 21.22 6.36 -12.88
CA GLN A 85 21.36 7.43 -13.87
C GLN A 85 20.87 6.98 -15.24
N ALA A 86 20.40 7.93 -16.04
CA ALA A 86 19.95 7.64 -17.40
C ALA A 86 21.12 7.06 -18.22
N GLY A 87 20.89 5.88 -18.81
CA GLY A 87 21.89 5.15 -19.58
C GLY A 87 22.61 4.04 -18.79
N ASP A 88 22.42 3.97 -17.47
CA ASP A 88 22.96 2.89 -16.66
C ASP A 88 22.35 1.55 -17.07
N ARG A 89 23.17 0.51 -17.02
CA ARG A 89 22.70 -0.87 -17.15
C ARG A 89 22.30 -1.37 -15.77
N PHE A 90 21.05 -1.79 -15.65
CA PHE A 90 20.49 -2.32 -14.42
C PHE A 90 19.76 -3.63 -14.68
N THR A 91 19.97 -4.63 -13.81
CA THR A 91 19.47 -6.00 -14.02
C THR A 91 18.36 -6.32 -13.02
N LEU A 92 17.20 -6.76 -13.52
CA LEU A 92 16.16 -7.39 -12.70
C LEU A 92 16.34 -8.91 -12.78
N THR A 93 16.34 -9.59 -11.64
CA THR A 93 16.53 -11.05 -11.56
C THR A 93 15.48 -11.71 -10.69
N SER A 94 15.10 -12.95 -11.01
CA SER A 94 14.28 -13.81 -10.15
C SER A 94 15.11 -14.48 -9.04
N GLU A 95 16.44 -14.40 -9.09
CA GLU A 95 17.33 -14.92 -8.05
C GLU A 95 17.23 -14.09 -6.75
N PRO A 96 17.17 -14.74 -5.57
CA PRO A 96 17.14 -14.02 -4.30
C PRO A 96 18.49 -13.37 -4.01
N VAL A 97 18.58 -12.07 -4.27
CA VAL A 97 19.77 -11.24 -4.03
C VAL A 97 19.39 -9.96 -3.30
N LEU A 98 20.29 -9.50 -2.42
CA LEU A 98 20.26 -8.14 -1.89
C LEU A 98 20.63 -7.19 -3.04
N GLY A 99 19.76 -6.25 -3.36
CA GLY A 99 19.92 -5.36 -4.50
C GLY A 99 20.96 -4.26 -4.27
N ASP A 100 21.59 -3.82 -5.34
CA ASP A 100 22.61 -2.76 -5.37
C ASP A 100 22.45 -1.90 -6.64
N SER A 101 23.46 -1.11 -7.02
CA SER A 101 23.40 -0.26 -8.23
C SER A 101 23.46 -1.03 -9.55
N GLN A 102 23.68 -2.35 -9.53
CA GLN A 102 23.81 -3.20 -10.72
C GLN A 102 22.63 -4.13 -10.91
N ARG A 103 22.05 -4.66 -9.82
CA ARG A 103 20.95 -5.61 -9.90
C ARG A 103 20.04 -5.60 -8.67
N VAL A 104 18.80 -6.05 -8.85
CA VAL A 104 17.85 -6.31 -7.75
C VAL A 104 16.96 -7.52 -8.06
N SER A 105 16.55 -8.23 -7.02
CA SER A 105 15.58 -9.31 -7.12
C SER A 105 14.17 -8.78 -7.41
N VAL A 106 13.33 -9.57 -8.07
CA VAL A 106 11.90 -9.32 -8.23
C VAL A 106 11.10 -10.51 -7.71
N ASP A 107 9.94 -10.25 -7.11
CA ASP A 107 9.05 -11.29 -6.55
C ASP A 107 8.18 -12.01 -7.59
N TYR A 108 8.50 -11.84 -8.88
CA TYR A 108 7.84 -12.49 -9.99
C TYR A 108 8.80 -13.43 -10.72
N PRO A 109 8.77 -14.74 -10.42
CA PRO A 109 9.73 -15.72 -10.96
C PRO A 109 9.69 -15.91 -12.46
N HIS A 110 8.61 -15.46 -13.13
CA HIS A 110 8.39 -15.61 -14.57
C HIS A 110 8.55 -14.29 -15.31
N LEU A 111 9.34 -13.36 -14.77
CA LEU A 111 9.51 -12.05 -15.40
C LEU A 111 10.09 -12.18 -16.81
N GLU A 112 11.06 -13.08 -17.00
CA GLU A 112 11.68 -13.41 -18.27
C GLU A 112 10.68 -13.88 -19.34
N ASP A 113 9.62 -14.60 -18.94
CA ASP A 113 8.57 -15.10 -19.83
C ASP A 113 7.59 -13.98 -20.22
N ALA A 114 7.51 -12.93 -19.40
CA ALA A 114 6.57 -11.82 -19.55
C ALA A 114 7.16 -10.59 -20.28
N VAL A 115 8.47 -10.59 -20.57
CA VAL A 115 9.16 -9.46 -21.20
C VAL A 115 9.73 -9.83 -22.58
N THR A 116 9.96 -8.82 -23.40
CA THR A 116 10.60 -8.97 -24.71
C THR A 116 11.71 -7.94 -24.87
N PRO A 117 12.74 -8.21 -25.69
CA PRO A 117 13.77 -7.23 -26.00
C PRO A 117 13.17 -5.92 -26.52
N GLY A 118 13.61 -4.79 -25.95
CA GLY A 118 13.05 -3.46 -26.26
C GLY A 118 11.76 -3.10 -25.48
N GLY A 119 11.23 -4.03 -24.69
CA GLY A 119 10.15 -3.77 -23.75
C GLY A 119 10.53 -2.73 -22.70
N ARG A 120 9.52 -2.03 -22.18
CA ARG A 120 9.70 -1.04 -21.11
C ARG A 120 9.23 -1.61 -19.78
N ILE A 121 10.08 -1.48 -18.77
CA ILE A 121 9.76 -1.80 -17.38
C ILE A 121 9.78 -0.49 -16.60
N LEU A 122 8.74 -0.26 -15.81
CA LEU A 122 8.60 0.89 -14.93
C LEU A 122 8.88 0.45 -13.50
N LEU A 123 9.73 1.18 -12.80
CA LEU A 123 10.03 0.98 -11.37
C LEU A 123 9.42 2.12 -10.56
N ASP A 124 9.11 1.89 -9.28
CA ASP A 124 8.55 2.89 -8.36
C ASP A 124 7.37 3.69 -8.95
N ASP A 125 6.39 2.98 -9.52
CA ASP A 125 5.22 3.55 -10.19
C ASP A 125 5.57 4.54 -11.35
N GLY A 126 6.77 4.40 -11.93
CA GLY A 126 7.23 5.13 -13.12
C GLY A 126 8.07 6.40 -12.84
N LYS A 127 8.70 6.49 -11.67
CA LYS A 127 9.60 7.60 -11.31
C LYS A 127 10.98 7.51 -11.95
#